data_AF-A0A9E4V322-F1
#
_entry.id   AF-A0A9E4V322-F1
#
_cell.length_a   1.000
_cell.length_b   1.000
_cell.length_c   1.000
_cell.angle_alpha   90.00
_cell.angle_beta   90.00
_cell.angle_gamma   90.00
#
_symmetry.space_group_name_H-M   'P 1'
#
loop_
_entity.id
_entity.type
_entity.pdbx_description
1 polymer ?
#
loop_
_entity_poly.entity_id
_entity_poly.type
_entity_poly.pdbx_seq_one_letter_code
_entity_poly.pdbx_strand_id
1 'polypeptide(L)'
;MTTDNAPASMYRTTEGLGVWEHKGKVAAVGIGHSPTARRWDGRPETSVGANSILALRRAIEDAGVTPDQVDGLVLAPVTTTGAHWPEGTPPPMDVVNAFNPTSDPLDGIAQLSAEWLLKNMPELENVKFTMYGPGCMSAAIVVAAQAVGEGRTHTCLVL
;
A
#
# COMPACT_ATOMS: atom_id res chain seq x y z
N MET A 1 4.99 2.23 -14.33
CA MET A 1 5.37 3.41 -13.52
C MET A 1 6.35 2.93 -12.47
N THR A 2 7.49 3.58 -12.30
CA THR A 2 8.40 3.26 -11.20
C THR A 2 7.90 3.96 -9.94
N THR A 3 7.83 3.25 -8.83
CA THR A 3 7.39 3.81 -7.54
C THR A 3 8.61 4.13 -6.70
N ASP A 4 8.77 5.40 -6.32
CA ASP A 4 9.90 5.87 -5.54
C ASP A 4 9.52 6.09 -4.07
N ASN A 5 10.53 6.12 -3.19
CA ASN A 5 10.34 6.58 -1.81
C ASN A 5 9.97 8.06 -1.79
N ALA A 6 9.04 8.43 -0.91
CA ALA A 6 8.68 9.82 -0.72
C ALA A 6 9.89 10.65 -0.25
N PRO A 7 10.08 11.87 -0.78
CA PRO A 7 11.14 12.75 -0.33
C PRO A 7 10.91 13.20 1.11
N ALA A 8 11.99 13.56 1.80
CA ALA A 8 11.95 14.05 3.19
C ALA A 8 10.97 15.22 3.39
N SER A 9 10.78 16.06 2.37
CA SER A 9 9.87 17.21 2.40
C SER A 9 8.40 16.86 2.57
N MET A 10 7.99 15.62 2.27
CA MET A 10 6.61 15.16 2.53
C MET A 10 6.35 14.83 3.99
N TYR A 11 7.41 14.73 4.79
CA TYR A 11 7.31 14.40 6.19
C TYR A 11 7.51 15.64 7.05
N ARG A 12 6.65 15.78 8.06
CA ARG A 12 6.72 16.85 9.06
C ARG A 12 7.37 16.31 10.34
N THR A 13 8.65 15.96 10.26
CA THR A 13 9.39 15.24 11.32
C THR A 13 10.03 16.12 12.39
N THR A 14 9.98 17.45 12.24
CA THR A 14 10.55 18.40 13.19
C THR A 14 9.50 19.29 13.81
N GLU A 15 9.81 19.84 14.98
CA GLU A 15 8.97 20.83 15.65
C GLU A 15 9.07 22.20 14.95
N GLY A 16 8.19 23.14 15.32
CA GLY A 16 8.23 24.52 14.83
C GLY A 16 7.71 24.75 13.41
N LEU A 17 7.19 23.72 12.73
CA LEU A 17 6.68 23.80 11.35
C LEU A 17 5.33 24.52 11.21
N GLY A 18 4.72 24.92 12.32
CA GLY A 18 3.41 25.58 12.34
C GLY A 18 2.26 24.69 11.88
N VAL A 19 1.14 25.33 11.51
CA VAL A 19 -0.07 24.66 11.01
C VAL A 19 0.21 24.07 9.63
N TRP A 20 -0.16 22.80 9.44
CA TRP A 20 -0.06 22.14 8.13
C TRP A 20 -0.94 22.86 7.09
N GLU A 21 -0.36 23.16 5.93
CA GLU A 21 -0.91 23.96 4.84
C GLU A 21 -2.18 23.36 4.20
N HIS A 22 -2.39 22.05 4.38
CA HIS A 22 -3.56 21.32 3.90
C HIS A 22 -4.52 20.91 5.02
N LYS A 23 -4.37 21.47 6.23
CA LYS A 23 -5.30 21.23 7.35
C LYS A 23 -6.75 21.49 6.92
N GLY A 24 -7.61 20.49 7.11
CA GLY A 24 -9.03 20.56 6.76
C GLY A 24 -9.33 20.42 5.26
N LYS A 25 -8.34 20.11 4.42
CA LYS A 25 -8.50 19.89 2.97
C LYS A 25 -8.38 18.43 2.55
N VAL A 26 -7.97 17.56 3.46
CA VAL A 26 -7.77 16.12 3.22
C VAL A 26 -8.58 15.35 4.26
N ALA A 27 -9.23 14.27 3.82
CA ALA A 27 -10.05 13.41 4.65
C ALA A 27 -9.73 11.94 4.39
N ALA A 28 -9.72 11.13 5.44
CA ALA A 28 -9.82 9.68 5.33
C ALA A 28 -11.30 9.31 5.34
N VAL A 29 -11.79 8.72 4.24
CA VAL A 29 -13.22 8.53 3.99
C VAL A 29 -13.65 7.06 3.97
N GLY A 30 -12.70 6.12 3.98
CA GLY A 30 -12.99 4.69 4.06
C GLY A 30 -11.85 3.92 4.72
N ILE A 31 -12.19 2.83 5.41
CA ILE A 31 -11.24 1.97 6.11
C ILE A 31 -11.57 0.51 5.81
N GLY A 32 -10.55 -0.26 5.40
CA GLY A 32 -10.67 -1.69 5.17
C GLY A 32 -9.63 -2.47 5.96
N HIS A 33 -10.08 -3.53 6.62
CA HIS A 33 -9.21 -4.45 7.35
C HIS A 33 -9.28 -5.85 6.74
N SER A 34 -8.14 -6.54 6.71
CA SER A 34 -8.06 -7.97 6.47
C SER A 34 -8.17 -8.76 7.78
N PRO A 35 -8.44 -10.08 7.73
CA PRO A 35 -8.26 -10.95 8.89
C PRO A 35 -6.82 -10.89 9.40
N THR A 36 -6.64 -10.92 10.72
CA THR A 36 -5.31 -10.99 11.34
C THR A 36 -5.05 -12.41 11.84
N ALA A 37 -3.87 -12.96 11.51
CA ALA A 37 -3.42 -14.26 11.98
C ALA A 37 -2.10 -14.13 12.75
N ARG A 38 -1.83 -15.06 13.67
CA ARG A 38 -0.56 -15.09 14.42
C ARG A 38 0.64 -15.40 13.52
N ARG A 39 0.43 -16.25 12.51
CA ARG A 39 1.39 -16.62 11.47
C ARG A 39 0.63 -16.89 10.19
N TRP A 40 1.26 -16.65 9.06
CA TRP A 40 0.76 -17.12 7.77
C TRP A 40 0.78 -18.65 7.75
N ASP A 41 -0.26 -19.26 7.17
CA ASP A 41 -0.44 -20.71 7.07
C ASP A 41 0.12 -21.30 5.77
N GLY A 42 0.81 -20.47 4.97
CA GLY A 42 1.46 -20.87 3.71
C GLY A 42 0.52 -20.95 2.51
N ARG A 43 -0.77 -20.60 2.66
CA ARG A 43 -1.73 -20.66 1.56
C ARG A 43 -1.81 -19.35 0.77
N PRO A 44 -2.08 -19.38 -0.54
CA PRO A 44 -2.18 -18.16 -1.34
C PRO A 44 -3.26 -17.19 -0.82
N GLU A 45 -4.41 -17.70 -0.40
CA GLU A 45 -5.60 -16.90 -0.03
C GLU A 45 -5.41 -16.12 1.29
N THR A 46 -4.41 -16.48 2.07
CA THR A 46 -4.07 -15.90 3.38
C THR A 46 -2.73 -15.17 3.36
N SER A 47 -2.10 -15.07 2.18
CA SER A 47 -0.84 -14.34 1.97
C SER A 47 -1.02 -12.85 2.30
N VAL A 48 0.10 -12.14 2.51
CA VAL A 48 0.02 -10.69 2.72
C VAL A 48 -0.60 -10.00 1.50
N GLY A 49 -0.26 -10.42 0.28
CA GLY A 49 -0.85 -9.90 -0.95
C GLY A 49 -2.37 -10.09 -1.02
N ALA A 50 -2.87 -11.29 -0.72
CA ALA A 50 -4.32 -11.54 -0.70
C ALA A 50 -5.06 -10.69 0.34
N ASN A 51 -4.50 -10.62 1.55
CA ASN A 51 -5.05 -9.82 2.63
C ASN A 51 -5.03 -8.32 2.30
N SER A 52 -3.96 -7.84 1.68
CA SER A 52 -3.81 -6.48 1.20
C SER A 52 -4.87 -6.11 0.16
N ILE A 53 -5.09 -6.97 -0.85
CA ILE A 53 -6.15 -6.77 -1.85
C ILE A 53 -7.53 -6.70 -1.19
N LEU A 54 -7.81 -7.61 -0.25
CA LEU A 54 -9.08 -7.61 0.48
C LEU A 54 -9.28 -6.33 1.30
N ALA A 55 -8.24 -5.89 2.02
CA ALA A 55 -8.28 -4.67 2.81
C ALA A 55 -8.52 -3.45 1.92
N LEU A 56 -7.83 -3.34 0.78
CA LEU A 56 -8.02 -2.25 -0.18
C LEU A 56 -9.43 -2.25 -0.76
N ARG A 57 -9.98 -3.39 -1.18
CA ARG A 57 -11.36 -3.48 -1.69
C ARG A 57 -12.39 -3.06 -0.65
N ARG A 58 -12.20 -3.43 0.61
CA ARG A 58 -13.06 -2.98 1.73
C ARG A 58 -12.94 -1.49 1.98
N ALA A 59 -11.75 -0.91 1.87
CA ALA A 59 -11.56 0.53 2.02
C ALA A 59 -12.24 1.33 0.90
N ILE A 60 -12.20 0.81 -0.33
CA ILE A 60 -12.93 1.37 -1.49
C ILE A 60 -14.45 1.32 -1.24
N GLU A 61 -14.96 0.16 -0.82
CA GLU A 61 -16.38 -0.04 -0.53
C GLU A 61 -16.88 0.89 0.60
N ASP A 62 -16.14 0.97 1.71
CA ASP A 62 -16.48 1.82 2.86
C ASP A 62 -16.46 3.31 2.50
N ALA A 63 -15.54 3.73 1.62
CA ALA A 63 -15.50 5.08 1.08
C ALA A 63 -16.66 5.41 0.13
N GLY A 64 -17.40 4.41 -0.36
CA GLY A 64 -18.49 4.59 -1.33
C GLY A 64 -18.01 5.07 -2.70
N VAL A 65 -16.75 4.78 -3.06
CA VAL A 65 -16.17 5.11 -4.37
C VAL A 65 -16.02 3.86 -5.23
N THR A 66 -15.96 4.02 -6.56
CA THR A 66 -15.64 2.92 -7.47
C THR A 66 -14.13 2.79 -7.67
N PRO A 67 -13.60 1.60 -7.99
CA PRO A 67 -12.16 1.39 -8.17
C PRO A 67 -11.49 2.32 -9.20
N ASP A 68 -12.19 2.69 -10.27
CA ASP A 68 -11.72 3.62 -11.31
C ASP A 68 -11.61 5.09 -10.82
N GLN A 69 -12.22 5.43 -9.68
CA GLN A 69 -12.04 6.74 -9.06
C GLN A 69 -10.72 6.85 -8.30
N VAL A 70 -10.05 5.73 -8.00
CA VAL A 70 -8.74 5.72 -7.34
C VAL A 70 -7.67 6.13 -8.34
N ASP A 71 -6.97 7.22 -8.05
CA ASP A 71 -5.89 7.74 -8.89
C ASP A 71 -4.52 7.73 -8.19
N GLY A 72 -4.49 7.41 -6.88
CA GLY A 72 -3.27 7.32 -6.08
C GLY A 72 -3.16 6.01 -5.29
N LEU A 73 -1.92 5.52 -5.17
CA LEU A 73 -1.57 4.40 -4.30
C LEU A 73 -0.28 4.72 -3.54
N VAL A 74 -0.38 4.83 -2.22
CA VAL A 74 0.78 5.01 -1.35
C VAL A 74 0.90 3.80 -0.45
N LEU A 75 2.11 3.26 -0.30
CA LEU A 75 2.28 2.07 0.54
C LEU A 75 3.58 2.05 1.34
N ALA A 76 3.54 1.36 2.48
CA ALA A 76 4.71 0.90 3.20
C ALA A 76 5.11 -0.47 2.63
N PRO A 77 6.18 -0.58 1.82
CA PRO A 77 6.45 -1.80 1.06
C PRO A 77 6.96 -2.98 1.91
N VAL A 78 7.48 -2.69 3.11
CA VAL A 78 8.02 -3.69 4.03
C VAL A 78 6.90 -4.19 4.94
N THR A 79 6.59 -5.47 4.84
CA THR A 79 5.45 -6.09 5.55
C THR A 79 5.82 -6.72 6.89
N THR A 80 7.10 -6.64 7.29
CA THR A 80 7.63 -7.37 8.45
C THR A 80 8.38 -6.43 9.39
N THR A 81 8.05 -6.48 10.69
CA THR A 81 8.86 -5.86 11.75
C THR A 81 9.84 -6.90 12.31
N GLY A 82 10.89 -7.23 11.53
CA GLY A 82 11.97 -8.14 11.94
C GLY A 82 11.73 -9.64 11.69
N ALA A 83 10.64 -10.03 11.04
CA ALA A 83 10.34 -11.42 10.66
C ALA A 83 10.47 -11.62 9.14
N HIS A 84 11.68 -11.44 8.62
CA HIS A 84 11.97 -11.53 7.19
C HIS A 84 11.84 -12.96 6.65
N TRP A 85 11.67 -13.07 5.33
CA TRP A 85 11.81 -14.36 4.66
C TRP A 85 13.22 -14.93 4.92
N PRO A 86 13.36 -16.16 5.43
CA PRO A 86 14.68 -16.65 5.85
C PRO A 86 15.63 -16.79 4.67
N GLU A 87 16.89 -16.37 4.86
CA GLU A 87 17.93 -16.49 3.85
C GLU A 87 18.08 -17.94 3.37
N GLY A 88 18.22 -18.14 2.05
CA GLY A 88 18.34 -19.47 1.44
C GLY A 88 17.04 -20.27 1.38
N THR A 89 15.94 -19.78 1.95
CA THR A 89 14.63 -20.44 1.81
C THR A 89 14.04 -20.12 0.43
N PRO A 90 13.75 -21.13 -0.41
CA PRO A 90 13.19 -20.89 -1.73
C PRO A 90 11.79 -20.26 -1.63
N PRO A 91 11.40 -19.35 -2.54
CA PRO A 91 10.03 -18.84 -2.59
C PRO A 91 9.01 -19.97 -2.77
N PRO A 92 7.84 -19.90 -2.12
CA PRO A 92 6.78 -20.89 -2.27
C PRO A 92 6.09 -20.67 -3.63
N MET A 93 6.56 -21.39 -4.65
CA MET A 93 6.15 -21.14 -6.04
C MET A 93 4.67 -21.41 -6.31
N ASP A 94 4.02 -22.26 -5.52
CA ASP A 94 2.56 -22.44 -5.54
C ASP A 94 1.81 -21.16 -5.18
N VAL A 95 2.32 -20.40 -4.21
CA VAL A 95 1.78 -19.08 -3.84
C VAL A 95 2.12 -18.04 -4.90
N VAL A 96 3.36 -18.01 -5.40
CA VAL A 96 3.77 -17.08 -6.46
C VAL A 96 2.88 -17.22 -7.70
N ASN A 97 2.64 -18.46 -8.13
CA ASN A 97 1.88 -18.78 -9.34
C ASN A 97 0.37 -18.60 -9.19
N ALA A 98 -0.14 -18.40 -7.97
CA ALA A 98 -1.56 -18.10 -7.73
C ALA A 98 -1.91 -16.63 -8.06
N PHE A 99 -0.90 -15.77 -8.26
CA PHE A 99 -1.03 -14.35 -8.54
C PHE A 99 -0.28 -13.97 -9.84
N ASN A 100 -0.40 -12.71 -10.24
CA ASN A 100 0.41 -12.12 -11.30
C ASN A 100 1.74 -11.63 -10.69
N PRO A 101 2.88 -12.31 -10.93
CA PRO A 101 4.13 -11.99 -10.26
C PRO A 101 4.82 -10.72 -10.79
N THR A 102 5.71 -10.16 -9.98
CA THR A 102 6.71 -9.16 -10.41
C THR A 102 8.07 -9.85 -10.63
N SER A 103 9.13 -9.07 -10.85
CA SER A 103 10.49 -9.62 -10.90
C SER A 103 10.97 -10.18 -9.57
N ASP A 104 10.32 -9.81 -8.46
CA ASP A 104 10.63 -10.33 -7.13
C ASP A 104 9.61 -11.42 -6.74
N PRO A 105 10.03 -12.68 -6.57
CA PRO A 105 9.14 -13.78 -6.24
C PRO A 105 8.60 -13.73 -4.80
N LEU A 106 9.09 -12.83 -3.94
CA LEU A 106 8.57 -12.64 -2.58
C LEU A 106 7.57 -11.48 -2.47
N ASP A 107 7.28 -10.81 -3.57
CA ASP A 107 6.25 -9.78 -3.64
C ASP A 107 4.86 -10.38 -3.47
N GLY A 108 4.05 -9.79 -2.58
CA GLY A 108 2.81 -10.40 -2.08
C GLY A 108 3.00 -11.48 -1.01
N ILE A 109 4.23 -11.77 -0.59
CA ILE A 109 4.56 -12.80 0.42
C ILE A 109 5.29 -12.20 1.63
N ALA A 110 6.47 -11.61 1.42
CA ALA A 110 7.30 -11.00 2.47
C ALA A 110 7.48 -9.49 2.29
N GLN A 111 6.99 -8.96 1.17
CA GLN A 111 6.93 -7.55 0.86
C GLN A 111 5.72 -7.27 -0.03
N LEU A 112 5.47 -6.01 -0.33
CA LEU A 112 4.41 -5.62 -1.23
C LEU A 112 4.83 -4.38 -2.05
N SER A 113 4.83 -4.51 -3.36
CA SER A 113 5.08 -3.39 -4.28
C SER A 113 3.79 -2.83 -4.89
N ALA A 114 3.82 -1.57 -5.31
CA ALA A 114 2.73 -0.99 -6.10
C ALA A 114 2.56 -1.75 -7.43
N GLU A 115 3.65 -2.21 -8.05
CA GLU A 115 3.59 -2.98 -9.30
C GLU A 115 2.79 -4.28 -9.12
N TRP A 116 3.05 -5.01 -8.04
CA TRP A 116 2.34 -6.26 -7.74
C TRP A 116 0.87 -6.02 -7.47
N LEU A 117 0.53 -4.99 -6.68
CA LEU A 117 -0.85 -4.62 -6.41
C LEU A 117 -1.59 -4.27 -7.70
N LEU A 118 -1.01 -3.43 -8.56
CA LEU A 118 -1.65 -3.02 -9.82
C LEU A 118 -1.80 -4.19 -10.81
N LYS A 119 -0.88 -5.16 -10.80
CA LYS A 119 -1.03 -6.41 -11.56
C LYS A 119 -2.16 -7.31 -11.05
N ASN A 120 -2.46 -7.27 -9.76
CA ASN A 120 -3.43 -8.16 -9.10
C ASN A 120 -4.76 -7.48 -8.75
N MET A 121 -4.86 -6.17 -8.96
CA MET A 121 -6.06 -5.36 -8.87
C MET A 121 -6.31 -4.61 -10.19
N PRO A 122 -6.62 -5.33 -11.28
CA PRO A 122 -6.83 -4.71 -12.59
C PRO A 122 -7.96 -3.69 -12.63
N GLU A 123 -8.87 -3.72 -11.64
CA GLU A 123 -9.92 -2.72 -11.47
C GLU A 123 -9.42 -1.29 -11.13
N LEU A 124 -8.16 -1.13 -10.70
CA LEU A 124 -7.55 0.17 -10.39
C LEU A 124 -7.01 0.88 -11.64
N GLU A 125 -7.87 1.05 -12.64
CA GLU A 125 -7.49 1.47 -14.01
C GLU A 125 -6.95 2.92 -14.09
N ASN A 126 -7.27 3.76 -13.11
CA ASN A 126 -6.99 5.20 -13.14
C ASN A 126 -5.79 5.61 -12.26
N VAL A 127 -5.06 4.66 -11.66
CA VAL A 127 -3.90 4.96 -10.82
C VAL A 127 -2.79 5.62 -11.64
N LYS A 128 -2.51 6.89 -11.31
CA LYS A 128 -1.52 7.76 -11.98
C LYS A 128 -0.42 8.23 -11.03
N PHE A 129 -0.61 8.01 -9.74
CA PHE A 129 0.33 8.38 -8.71
C PHE A 129 0.64 7.18 -7.83
N THR A 130 1.92 6.85 -7.69
CA THR A 130 2.38 5.85 -6.74
C THR A 130 3.55 6.38 -5.94
N MET A 131 3.64 6.06 -4.65
CA MET A 131 4.79 6.43 -3.82
C MET A 131 4.95 5.49 -2.63
N TYR A 132 6.19 5.25 -2.21
CA TYR A 132 6.48 4.50 -0.98
C TYR A 132 6.62 5.45 0.22
N GLY A 133 5.90 5.15 1.30
CA GLY A 133 6.11 5.71 2.64
C GLY A 133 6.76 4.67 3.54
N PRO A 134 8.08 4.44 3.45
CA PRO A 134 8.74 3.32 4.10
C PRO A 134 8.73 3.43 5.64
N GLY A 135 8.94 2.30 6.30
CA GLY A 135 9.05 2.18 7.74
C GLY A 135 7.79 1.65 8.40
N CYS A 136 6.64 2.30 8.19
CA CYS A 136 5.36 1.85 8.72
C CYS A 136 4.17 2.52 8.05
N MET A 137 2.99 1.98 8.31
CA MET A 137 1.73 2.51 7.78
C MET A 137 1.44 3.97 8.15
N SER A 138 1.86 4.43 9.33
CA SER A 138 1.67 5.83 9.70
C SER A 138 2.53 6.79 8.86
N ALA A 139 3.70 6.34 8.35
CA ALA A 139 4.50 7.11 7.40
C ALA A 139 3.80 7.18 6.03
N ALA A 140 3.26 6.06 5.54
CA ALA A 140 2.48 6.01 4.30
C ALA A 140 1.25 6.93 4.34
N ILE A 141 0.52 6.97 5.46
CA ILE A 141 -0.63 7.88 5.63
C ILE A 141 -0.22 9.35 5.53
N VAL A 142 0.92 9.74 6.11
CA VAL A 142 1.44 11.11 6.02
C VAL A 142 1.77 11.47 4.57
N VAL A 143 2.44 10.57 3.85
CA VAL A 143 2.78 10.76 2.42
C VAL A 143 1.53 10.91 1.58
N ALA A 144 0.53 10.05 1.77
CA ALA A 144 -0.74 10.12 1.06
C ALA A 144 -1.48 11.44 1.35
N ALA A 145 -1.53 11.85 2.63
CA ALA A 145 -2.17 13.09 3.01
C ALA A 145 -1.49 14.31 2.38
N GLN A 146 -0.16 14.33 2.35
CA GLN A 146 0.59 15.39 1.66
C GLN A 146 0.32 15.37 0.15
N ALA A 147 0.36 14.19 -0.49
CA ALA A 147 0.14 14.06 -1.92
C ALA A 147 -1.26 14.50 -2.35
N VAL A 148 -2.30 14.19 -1.56
CA VAL A 148 -3.67 14.68 -1.78
C VAL A 148 -3.75 16.18 -1.58
N GLY A 149 -3.16 16.70 -0.50
CA GLY A 149 -3.11 18.13 -0.22
C GLY A 149 -2.46 18.96 -1.33
N GLU A 150 -1.39 18.43 -1.93
CA GLU A 150 -0.65 19.02 -3.06
C GLU A 150 -1.34 18.81 -4.42
N GLY A 151 -2.42 18.05 -4.49
CA GLY A 151 -3.15 17.75 -5.73
C GLY A 151 -2.43 16.78 -6.67
N ARG A 152 -1.52 15.94 -6.14
CA ARG A 152 -0.81 14.90 -6.92
C ARG A 152 -1.68 13.66 -7.17
N THR A 153 -2.69 13.46 -6.34
CA THR A 153 -3.76 12.45 -6.41
C THR A 153 -4.99 13.04 -5.75
N HIS A 154 -6.19 12.66 -6.18
CA HIS A 154 -7.45 13.05 -5.55
C HIS A 154 -7.98 11.97 -4.61
N THR A 155 -7.98 10.71 -5.05
CA THR A 155 -8.50 9.56 -4.30
C THR A 155 -7.37 8.55 -4.17
N CYS A 156 -6.77 8.50 -2.98
CA CYS A 156 -5.57 7.72 -2.72
C CYS A 156 -5.86 6.55 -1.78
N LEU A 157 -5.49 5.35 -2.19
CA LEU A 157 -5.40 4.20 -1.31
C LEU A 157 -4.07 4.23 -0.54
N VAL A 158 -4.11 3.78 0.72
CA VAL A 158 -2.94 3.71 1.60
C VAL A 158 -2.84 2.33 2.23
N LEU A 159 -1.67 1.69 2.19
CA LEU A 159 -1.46 0.32 2.67
C LEU A 159 -0.08 0.03 3.27
#